data_AF-B3V9M2-F1
#
_entry.id   AF-B3V9M2-F1
#
_cell.length_a   1.000
_cell.length_b   1.000
_cell.length_c   1.000
_cell.angle_alpha   90.00
_cell.angle_beta   90.00
_cell.angle_gamma   90.00
#
_symmetry.space_group_name_H-M   'P 1'
#
loop_
_entity.id
_entity.type
_entity.pdbx_description
1 polymer ?
#
loop_
_entity_poly.entity_id
_entity_poly.type
_entity_poly.pdbx_seq_one_letter_code
_entity_poly.pdbx_strand_id
1 'polypeptide(L)'
;IGIMAHIDAGKTTTTERILFYTGINYKIGETHDGSATMDWMEEEQKRGITITSAATTCFWKDHQINIIDTPGHVDFTVEVERSLRVFDGAVAVFDGKEGAEPQSEQVWRQATKYDVPRICFVNKMDKLGADFYFTLRTIEERLAARPLPLQLPIGSESDFIGVVDLVGMRALTWRGEVQKGEDYAVEEVPAELADRAAEYREKLIEAVAETDDALMEAYLGGEELTLDQIKHGIRKIVNNRTAYPLLCGSAFKNKGMQPML
;
A
#
# COMPACT_ATOMS: atom_id res chain seq x y z
N ILE A 1 -7.04 -10.72 -3.40
CA ILE A 1 -6.21 -9.56 -3.79
C ILE A 1 -4.88 -10.03 -4.35
N GLY A 2 -4.29 -9.27 -5.26
CA GLY A 2 -2.91 -9.48 -5.72
C GLY A 2 -1.95 -8.46 -5.11
N ILE A 3 -0.69 -8.86 -4.90
CA ILE A 3 0.39 -7.92 -4.61
C ILE A 3 1.20 -7.75 -5.90
N MET A 4 1.30 -6.52 -6.39
CA MET A 4 1.98 -6.18 -7.64
C MET A 4 3.09 -5.19 -7.37
N ALA A 5 4.27 -5.44 -7.93
CA ALA A 5 5.40 -4.55 -7.80
C ALA A 5 6.43 -4.87 -8.88
N HIS A 6 7.32 -3.92 -9.16
CA HIS A 6 8.56 -4.23 -9.87
C HIS A 6 9.53 -4.99 -8.94
N ILE A 7 10.62 -5.50 -9.51
CA ILE A 7 11.67 -6.23 -8.77
C ILE A 7 12.21 -5.33 -7.65
N ASP A 8 12.53 -5.92 -6.50
CA ASP A 8 13.07 -5.23 -5.34
C ASP A 8 12.15 -4.21 -4.64
N ALA A 9 10.96 -3.85 -5.14
CA ALA A 9 10.03 -2.98 -4.40
C ALA A 9 9.56 -3.55 -3.03
N GLY A 10 9.82 -4.83 -2.78
CA GLY A 10 9.48 -5.53 -1.54
C GLY A 10 8.11 -6.19 -1.56
N LYS A 11 7.67 -6.67 -2.74
CA LYS A 11 6.42 -7.42 -2.94
C LYS A 11 6.32 -8.63 -2.00
N THR A 12 7.28 -9.55 -2.07
CA THR A 12 7.29 -10.77 -1.25
C THR A 12 7.39 -10.45 0.23
N THR A 13 8.24 -9.49 0.61
CA THR A 13 8.32 -9.01 2.00
C THR A 13 6.98 -8.49 2.48
N THR A 14 6.27 -7.70 1.67
CA THR A 14 4.93 -7.20 1.99
C THR A 14 3.96 -8.37 2.18
N THR A 15 3.95 -9.34 1.28
CA THR A 15 3.13 -10.55 1.37
C THR A 15 3.41 -11.34 2.65
N GLU A 16 4.67 -11.62 2.98
CA GLU A 16 5.07 -12.32 4.20
C GLU A 16 4.63 -11.56 5.47
N ARG A 17 4.70 -10.22 5.46
CA ARG A 17 4.20 -9.41 6.57
C ARG A 17 2.69 -9.49 6.72
N ILE A 18 1.94 -9.56 5.62
CA ILE A 18 0.49 -9.79 5.70
C ILE A 18 0.21 -11.16 6.34
N LEU A 19 0.90 -12.22 5.90
CA LEU A 19 0.73 -13.57 6.45
C LEU A 19 1.13 -13.65 7.93
N PHE A 20 2.14 -12.87 8.34
CA PHE A 20 2.56 -12.76 9.72
C PHE A 20 1.49 -12.09 10.60
N TYR A 21 0.94 -10.96 10.16
CA TYR A 21 -0.08 -10.21 10.93
C TYR A 21 -1.44 -10.92 10.99
N THR A 22 -1.78 -11.70 9.96
CA THR A 22 -3.00 -12.52 9.93
C THR A 22 -2.85 -13.85 10.68
N GLY A 23 -1.68 -14.12 11.26
CA GLY A 23 -1.43 -15.29 12.10
C GLY A 23 -1.22 -16.61 11.35
N ILE A 24 -1.19 -16.59 10.00
CA ILE A 24 -0.90 -17.76 9.17
C ILE A 24 0.57 -18.19 9.33
N ASN A 25 1.49 -17.22 9.28
CA ASN A 25 2.91 -17.50 9.46
C ASN A 25 3.35 -17.21 10.89
N TYR A 26 3.86 -18.25 11.56
CA TYR A 26 4.33 -18.13 12.94
C TYR A 26 5.75 -17.57 13.06
N LYS A 27 6.53 -17.58 11.97
CA LYS A 27 7.87 -17.00 11.84
C LYS A 27 7.90 -15.95 10.74
N ILE A 28 8.72 -14.92 10.94
CA ILE A 28 9.06 -13.95 9.91
C ILE A 28 10.09 -14.63 9.01
N GLY A 29 9.70 -15.02 7.80
CA GLY A 29 10.65 -15.43 6.77
C GLY A 29 11.24 -14.19 6.11
N GLU A 30 12.57 -14.10 6.01
CA GLU A 30 13.23 -13.12 5.16
C GLU A 30 13.58 -13.76 3.82
N THR A 31 13.33 -13.05 2.72
CA THR A 31 13.67 -13.50 1.36
C THR A 31 15.17 -13.66 1.18
N HIS A 32 15.99 -12.81 1.84
CA HIS A 32 17.45 -12.89 1.79
C HIS A 32 18.02 -14.13 2.50
N ASP A 33 17.30 -14.69 3.46
CA ASP A 33 17.73 -15.87 4.22
C ASP A 33 17.15 -17.18 3.64
N GLY A 34 16.45 -17.13 2.50
CA GLY A 34 15.83 -18.29 1.86
C GLY A 34 14.68 -18.90 2.68
N SER A 35 14.10 -18.15 3.62
CA SER A 35 13.08 -18.63 4.57
C SER A 35 11.66 -18.10 4.27
N ALA A 36 11.48 -17.37 3.17
CA ALA A 36 10.18 -16.89 2.73
C ALA A 36 9.26 -18.07 2.39
N THR A 37 8.01 -18.00 2.84
CA THR A 37 7.02 -19.08 2.72
C THR A 37 6.45 -19.13 1.30
N MET A 38 6.35 -17.98 0.63
CA MET A 38 5.80 -17.86 -0.72
C MET A 38 6.80 -18.25 -1.82
N ASP A 39 8.11 -18.06 -1.59
CA ASP A 39 9.17 -18.45 -2.52
C ASP A 39 9.64 -19.88 -2.17
N TRP A 40 8.85 -20.88 -2.56
CA TRP A 40 9.07 -22.29 -2.19
C TRP A 40 10.04 -23.02 -3.14
N MET A 41 10.29 -22.49 -4.34
CA MET A 41 11.23 -23.09 -5.28
C MET A 41 12.68 -22.74 -4.91
N GLU A 42 13.60 -23.70 -4.99
CA GLU A 42 15.04 -23.44 -4.72
C GLU A 42 15.63 -22.34 -5.60
N GLU A 43 15.15 -22.16 -6.82
CA GLU A 43 15.60 -21.10 -7.73
C GLU A 43 15.10 -19.72 -7.31
N GLU A 44 13.89 -19.62 -6.76
CA GLU A 44 13.34 -18.38 -6.19
C GLU A 44 14.17 -17.96 -4.97
N GLN A 45 14.44 -18.90 -4.06
CA GLN A 45 15.26 -18.66 -2.86
C GLN A 45 16.70 -18.27 -3.21
N LYS A 46 17.32 -18.92 -4.20
CA LYS A 46 18.69 -18.61 -4.65
C LYS A 46 18.80 -17.24 -5.31
N ARG A 47 17.75 -16.76 -5.97
CA ARG A 47 17.76 -15.51 -6.74
C ARG A 47 17.07 -14.35 -6.04
N GLY A 48 16.33 -14.59 -4.96
CA GLY A 48 15.57 -13.57 -4.23
C GLY A 48 14.41 -12.97 -5.04
N ILE A 49 13.87 -13.72 -6.01
CA ILE A 49 12.77 -13.27 -6.88
C ILE A 49 11.64 -14.32 -6.91
N THR A 50 10.39 -13.86 -6.94
CA THR A 50 9.23 -14.71 -7.20
C THR A 50 9.14 -15.06 -8.68
N ILE A 51 9.12 -16.35 -8.99
CA ILE A 51 9.05 -16.91 -10.34
C ILE A 51 7.64 -17.42 -10.61
N THR A 52 6.99 -18.08 -9.64
CA THR A 52 5.64 -18.65 -9.77
C THR A 52 4.63 -18.01 -8.82
N SER A 53 3.38 -17.91 -9.25
CA SER A 53 2.32 -17.38 -8.42
C SER A 53 1.91 -18.38 -7.33
N ALA A 54 1.98 -17.94 -6.07
CA ALA A 54 1.49 -18.69 -4.91
C ALA A 54 0.21 -18.07 -4.37
N ALA A 55 -0.76 -18.92 -4.01
CA ALA A 55 -2.05 -18.49 -3.46
C ALA A 55 -2.18 -18.94 -1.99
N THR A 56 -2.49 -17.99 -1.10
CA THR A 56 -2.66 -18.25 0.33
C THR A 56 -3.91 -17.55 0.85
N THR A 57 -4.71 -18.25 1.64
CA THR A 57 -5.86 -17.69 2.34
C THR A 57 -5.46 -17.24 3.74
N CYS A 58 -5.85 -16.03 4.11
CA CYS A 58 -5.69 -15.49 5.45
C CYS A 58 -6.96 -14.77 5.92
N PHE A 59 -7.03 -14.48 7.22
CA PHE A 59 -8.16 -13.79 7.83
C PHE A 59 -7.64 -12.52 8.52
N TRP A 60 -8.28 -11.40 8.23
CA TRP A 60 -8.03 -10.13 8.91
C TRP A 60 -9.35 -9.59 9.43
N LYS A 61 -9.47 -9.49 10.77
CA LYS A 61 -10.74 -9.20 11.44
C LYS A 61 -11.82 -10.19 10.97
N ASP A 62 -12.99 -9.71 10.55
CA ASP A 62 -14.10 -10.54 10.05
C ASP A 62 -14.06 -10.75 8.52
N HIS A 63 -12.88 -10.61 7.89
CA HIS A 63 -12.72 -10.70 6.44
C HIS A 63 -11.74 -11.80 6.04
N GLN A 64 -12.17 -12.64 5.10
CA GLN A 64 -11.31 -13.61 4.43
C GLN A 64 -10.61 -12.93 3.24
N ILE A 65 -9.29 -13.02 3.19
CA ILE A 65 -8.46 -12.47 2.12
C ILE A 65 -7.74 -13.63 1.44
N ASN A 66 -7.92 -13.78 0.13
CA ASN A 66 -7.13 -14.70 -0.68
C ASN A 66 -6.04 -13.88 -1.37
N ILE A 67 -4.79 -14.12 -1.02
CA ILE A 67 -3.63 -13.42 -1.58
C ILE A 67 -3.06 -14.28 -2.70
N ILE A 68 -2.79 -13.65 -3.83
CA ILE A 68 -2.02 -14.26 -4.92
C ILE A 68 -0.78 -13.39 -5.11
N ASP A 69 0.38 -13.95 -4.78
CA ASP A 69 1.65 -13.28 -4.98
C ASP A 69 2.09 -13.45 -6.44
N THR A 70 2.35 -12.36 -7.16
CA THR A 70 2.63 -12.41 -8.61
C THR A 70 4.10 -12.19 -8.91
N PRO A 71 4.68 -12.75 -10.00
CA PRO A 71 6.03 -12.39 -10.42
C PRO A 71 6.19 -10.88 -10.65
N GLY A 72 7.28 -10.28 -10.16
CA GLY A 72 7.56 -8.84 -10.33
C GLY A 72 8.44 -8.51 -11.54
N HIS A 73 8.96 -9.53 -12.21
CA HIS A 73 9.84 -9.37 -13.38
C HIS A 73 9.03 -9.37 -14.67
N VAL A 74 9.39 -8.47 -15.58
CA VAL A 74 8.80 -8.32 -16.92
C VAL A 74 8.92 -9.58 -17.81
N ASP A 75 9.77 -10.53 -17.44
CA ASP A 75 10.01 -11.73 -18.23
C ASP A 75 8.93 -12.80 -17.98
N PHE A 76 8.13 -12.64 -16.91
CA PHE A 76 7.03 -13.53 -16.54
C PHE A 76 5.65 -12.93 -16.88
N THR A 77 5.59 -12.11 -17.93
CA THR A 77 4.37 -11.40 -18.38
C THR A 77 3.14 -12.29 -18.50
N VAL A 78 3.27 -13.52 -19.00
CA VAL A 78 2.14 -14.46 -19.17
C VAL A 78 1.50 -14.82 -17.82
N GLU A 79 2.32 -15.01 -16.79
CA GLU A 79 1.84 -15.39 -15.45
C GLU A 79 1.24 -14.21 -14.71
N VAL A 80 1.84 -13.02 -14.86
CA VAL A 80 1.27 -11.76 -14.37
C VAL A 80 -0.10 -11.49 -15.02
N GLU A 81 -0.21 -11.60 -16.35
CA GLU A 81 -1.49 -11.39 -17.05
C GLU A 81 -2.56 -12.42 -16.64
N ARG A 82 -2.19 -13.68 -16.41
CA ARG A 82 -3.12 -14.71 -15.92
C ARG A 82 -3.62 -14.38 -14.51
N SER A 83 -2.72 -13.93 -13.64
CA SER A 83 -3.06 -13.62 -12.25
C SER A 83 -3.97 -12.39 -12.16
N LEU A 84 -3.69 -11.35 -12.95
CA LEU A 84 -4.49 -10.11 -12.98
C LEU A 84 -5.95 -10.33 -13.36
N ARG A 85 -6.26 -11.35 -14.17
CA ARG A 85 -7.64 -11.69 -14.56
C ARG A 85 -8.50 -12.26 -13.43
N VAL A 86 -7.87 -12.68 -12.33
CA VAL A 86 -8.53 -13.34 -11.20
C VAL A 86 -8.62 -12.38 -10.00
N PHE A 87 -8.01 -11.20 -10.08
CA PHE A 87 -7.96 -10.26 -8.96
C PHE A 87 -9.20 -9.40 -8.89
N ASP A 88 -9.93 -9.49 -7.77
CA ASP A 88 -10.95 -8.51 -7.41
C ASP A 88 -10.36 -7.13 -7.07
N GLY A 89 -9.06 -7.10 -6.75
CA GLY A 89 -8.29 -5.89 -6.50
C GLY A 89 -6.83 -6.21 -6.19
N ALA A 90 -5.97 -5.19 -6.19
CA ALA A 90 -4.54 -5.37 -5.93
C ALA A 90 -3.90 -4.22 -5.13
N VAL A 91 -2.76 -4.54 -4.50
CA VAL A 91 -1.88 -3.59 -3.83
C VAL A 91 -0.65 -3.38 -4.71
N ALA A 92 -0.49 -2.17 -5.24
CA ALA A 92 0.67 -1.75 -6.00
C ALA A 92 1.75 -1.23 -5.05
N VAL A 93 2.87 -1.96 -4.96
CA VAL A 93 3.97 -1.67 -4.06
C VAL A 93 5.06 -0.88 -4.79
N PHE A 94 5.50 0.22 -4.19
CA PHE A 94 6.56 1.09 -4.71
C PHE A 94 7.71 1.19 -3.70
N ASP A 95 8.96 1.24 -4.17
CA ASP A 95 10.12 1.53 -3.31
C ASP A 95 10.11 3.03 -2.99
N GLY A 96 10.07 3.40 -1.71
CA GLY A 96 9.98 4.80 -1.28
C GLY A 96 11.17 5.67 -1.70
N LYS A 97 12.32 5.07 -2.07
CA LYS A 97 13.48 5.80 -2.60
C LYS A 97 13.41 5.97 -4.11
N GLU A 98 13.07 4.91 -4.84
CA GLU A 98 13.12 4.90 -6.31
C GLU A 98 11.81 5.37 -6.96
N GLY A 99 10.70 5.36 -6.20
CA GLY A 99 9.38 5.75 -6.67
C GLY A 99 8.81 4.79 -7.73
N ALA A 100 8.06 5.34 -8.68
CA ALA A 100 7.60 4.60 -9.84
C ALA A 100 8.71 4.48 -10.90
N GLU A 101 9.10 3.24 -11.21
CA GLU A 101 10.13 2.95 -12.22
C GLU A 101 9.52 2.58 -13.59
N PRO A 102 10.31 2.57 -14.69
CA PRO A 102 9.84 2.11 -16.01
C PRO A 102 9.21 0.71 -15.97
N GLN A 103 9.71 -0.18 -15.12
CA GLN A 103 9.16 -1.52 -14.91
C GLN A 103 7.81 -1.47 -14.18
N SER A 104 7.63 -0.51 -13.26
CA SER A 104 6.34 -0.28 -12.59
C SER A 104 5.26 0.10 -13.59
N GLU A 105 5.61 0.87 -14.62
CA GLU A 105 4.69 1.26 -15.69
C GLU A 105 4.13 0.05 -16.45
N GLN A 106 4.94 -0.97 -16.72
CA GLN A 106 4.47 -2.16 -17.42
C GLN A 106 3.45 -2.94 -16.59
N VAL A 107 3.74 -3.17 -15.31
CA VAL A 107 2.82 -3.85 -14.37
C VAL A 107 1.54 -3.02 -14.20
N TRP A 108 1.67 -1.70 -14.09
CA TRP A 108 0.54 -0.78 -14.00
C TRP A 108 -0.37 -0.82 -15.23
N ARG A 109 0.21 -0.79 -16.43
CA ARG A 109 -0.51 -0.88 -17.71
C ARG A 109 -1.25 -2.22 -17.84
N GLN A 110 -0.63 -3.32 -17.43
CA GLN A 110 -1.28 -4.64 -17.44
C GLN A 110 -2.50 -4.68 -16.52
N ALA A 111 -2.37 -4.17 -15.30
CA ALA A 111 -3.50 -4.13 -14.37
C ALA A 111 -4.61 -3.17 -14.83
N THR A 112 -4.27 -2.09 -15.56
CA THR A 112 -5.25 -1.21 -16.20
C THR A 112 -5.96 -1.90 -17.37
N LYS A 113 -5.25 -2.69 -18.19
CA LYS A 113 -5.84 -3.49 -19.27
C LYS A 113 -6.91 -4.47 -18.77
N TYR A 114 -6.76 -4.98 -17.56
CA TYR A 114 -7.72 -5.91 -16.92
C TYR A 114 -8.67 -5.23 -15.93
N ASP A 115 -8.72 -3.90 -15.91
CA ASP A 115 -9.63 -3.09 -15.08
C ASP A 115 -9.57 -3.40 -13.57
N VAL A 116 -8.40 -3.80 -13.07
CA VAL A 116 -8.21 -4.22 -11.67
C VAL A 116 -8.25 -2.99 -10.75
N PRO A 117 -9.16 -2.90 -9.77
CA PRO A 117 -9.14 -1.87 -8.72
C PRO A 117 -7.88 -1.98 -7.86
N ARG A 118 -7.24 -0.85 -7.53
CA ARG A 118 -5.93 -0.86 -6.87
C ARG A 118 -5.78 0.20 -5.81
N ILE A 119 -5.00 -0.13 -4.77
CA ILE A 119 -4.39 0.83 -3.85
C ILE A 119 -2.88 0.82 -4.05
N CYS A 120 -2.21 1.89 -3.65
CA CYS A 120 -0.77 2.06 -3.73
C CYS A 120 -0.16 2.03 -2.32
N PHE A 121 0.94 1.30 -2.15
CA PHE A 121 1.69 1.22 -0.91
C PHE A 121 3.15 1.59 -1.15
N VAL A 122 3.57 2.72 -0.58
CA VAL A 122 4.97 3.17 -0.59
C VAL A 122 5.70 2.44 0.51
N ASN A 123 6.48 1.43 0.13
CA ASN A 123 7.24 0.57 1.02
C ASN A 123 8.65 1.11 1.23
N LYS A 124 9.38 0.52 2.19
CA LYS A 124 10.77 0.85 2.51
C LYS A 124 10.97 2.32 2.92
N MET A 125 10.00 2.89 3.63
CA MET A 125 10.14 4.23 4.20
C MET A 125 11.30 4.36 5.23
N ASP A 126 11.88 3.22 5.65
CA ASP A 126 13.06 3.13 6.51
C ASP A 126 14.41 3.25 5.77
N LYS A 127 14.41 3.21 4.43
CA LYS A 127 15.62 3.25 3.61
C LYS A 127 16.16 4.67 3.49
N LEU A 128 17.49 4.81 3.44
CA LEU A 128 18.14 6.09 3.14
C LEU A 128 17.67 6.63 1.77
N GLY A 129 17.24 7.89 1.74
CA GLY A 129 16.67 8.54 0.56
C GLY A 129 15.20 8.23 0.30
N ALA A 130 14.49 7.58 1.24
CA ALA A 130 13.05 7.37 1.10
C ALA A 130 12.29 8.70 1.15
N ASP A 131 11.54 8.98 0.09
CA ASP A 131 10.73 10.19 -0.07
C ASP A 131 9.35 9.83 -0.62
N PHE A 132 8.35 9.94 0.27
CA PHE A 132 6.95 9.70 -0.06
C PHE A 132 6.43 10.67 -1.13
N TYR A 133 6.81 11.94 -1.08
CA TYR A 133 6.32 12.96 -2.00
C TYR A 133 6.97 12.81 -3.38
N PHE A 134 8.24 12.40 -3.43
CA PHE A 134 8.87 11.98 -4.67
C PHE A 134 8.12 10.78 -5.29
N THR A 135 7.83 9.75 -4.50
CA THR A 135 7.08 8.59 -4.97
C THR A 135 5.69 8.99 -5.49
N LEU A 136 4.96 9.85 -4.76
CA LEU A 136 3.68 10.41 -5.19
C LEU A 136 3.78 11.09 -6.56
N ARG A 137 4.75 12.01 -6.75
CA ARG A 137 4.95 12.70 -8.04
C ARG A 137 5.28 11.73 -9.17
N THR A 138 6.15 10.75 -8.92
CA THR A 138 6.52 9.77 -9.96
C THR A 138 5.34 8.88 -10.38
N ILE A 139 4.44 8.53 -9.45
CA ILE A 139 3.20 7.82 -9.77
C ILE A 139 2.32 8.66 -10.70
N GLU A 140 2.19 9.96 -10.42
CA GLU A 140 1.42 10.88 -11.25
C GLU A 140 2.05 11.05 -12.65
N GLU A 141 3.34 11.39 -12.71
CA GLU A 141 4.02 11.73 -13.96
C GLU A 141 4.30 10.52 -14.86
N ARG A 142 4.72 9.38 -14.28
CA ARG A 142 5.16 8.21 -15.07
C ARG A 142 4.03 7.23 -15.35
N LEU A 143 3.08 7.08 -14.42
CA LEU A 143 1.97 6.15 -14.59
C LEU A 143 0.70 6.83 -15.14
N ALA A 144 0.72 8.17 -15.25
CA ALA A 144 -0.46 8.98 -15.59
C ALA A 144 -1.67 8.63 -14.70
N ALA A 145 -1.41 8.42 -13.41
CA ALA A 145 -2.41 8.04 -12.41
C ALA A 145 -2.70 9.21 -11.47
N ARG A 146 -3.88 9.23 -10.84
CA ARG A 146 -4.24 10.21 -9.79
C ARG A 146 -4.01 9.58 -8.40
N PRO A 147 -2.82 9.65 -7.79
CA PRO A 147 -2.61 9.16 -6.43
C PRO A 147 -3.42 10.00 -5.43
N LEU A 148 -3.99 9.35 -4.43
CA LEU A 148 -4.79 9.98 -3.38
C LEU A 148 -4.22 9.62 -2.00
N PRO A 149 -3.35 10.45 -1.41
CA PRO A 149 -2.79 10.18 -0.09
C PRO A 149 -3.88 9.98 0.96
N LEU A 150 -3.89 8.80 1.57
CA LEU A 150 -4.64 8.53 2.81
C LEU A 150 -3.75 8.68 4.04
N GLN A 151 -2.44 8.67 3.83
CA GLN A 151 -1.46 8.73 4.90
C GLN A 151 -0.30 9.65 4.54
N LEU A 152 0.31 10.26 5.56
CA LEU A 152 1.59 10.96 5.45
C LEU A 152 2.61 10.30 6.38
N PRO A 153 3.88 10.14 5.99
CA PRO A 153 4.88 9.56 6.86
C PRO A 153 5.24 10.48 8.02
N ILE A 154 5.48 9.90 9.20
CA ILE A 154 6.06 10.57 10.38
C ILE A 154 7.53 10.15 10.46
N GLY A 155 8.40 11.11 10.19
CA GLY A 155 9.84 10.88 10.01
C GLY A 155 10.17 10.27 8.65
N SER A 156 11.45 10.02 8.43
CA SER A 156 12.00 9.45 7.20
C SER A 156 13.20 8.58 7.54
N GLU A 157 13.49 7.59 6.69
CA GLU A 157 14.68 6.73 6.84
C GLU A 157 14.71 6.07 8.24
N SER A 158 15.83 6.14 8.97
CA SER A 158 15.95 5.60 10.33
C SER A 158 14.99 6.23 11.34
N ASP A 159 14.54 7.46 11.08
CA ASP A 159 13.62 8.20 11.95
C ASP A 159 12.15 7.96 11.60
N PHE A 160 11.86 7.08 10.63
CA PHE A 160 10.49 6.68 10.30
C PHE A 160 9.87 5.91 11.46
N ILE A 161 8.92 6.56 12.15
CA ILE A 161 8.26 6.03 13.34
C ILE A 161 6.77 5.79 13.16
N GLY A 162 6.15 6.27 12.07
CA GLY A 162 4.71 6.12 11.94
C GLY A 162 4.11 6.81 10.72
N VAL A 163 2.80 6.90 10.72
CA VAL A 163 2.02 7.56 9.68
C VAL A 163 0.92 8.41 10.30
N VAL A 164 0.63 9.55 9.70
CA VAL A 164 -0.59 10.31 9.96
C VAL A 164 -1.70 9.67 9.12
N ASP A 165 -2.73 9.13 9.75
CA ASP A 165 -3.96 8.72 9.09
C ASP A 165 -4.81 9.96 8.78
N LEU A 166 -4.88 10.32 7.50
CA LEU A 166 -5.68 11.45 7.04
C LEU A 166 -7.17 11.15 7.05
N VAL A 167 -7.62 9.90 7.21
CA VAL A 167 -9.05 9.56 7.32
C VAL A 167 -9.55 9.80 8.74
N GLY A 168 -8.81 9.33 9.75
CA GLY A 168 -9.13 9.53 11.15
C GLY A 168 -8.61 10.84 11.75
N MET A 169 -7.70 11.54 11.05
CA MET A 169 -6.92 12.68 11.56
C MET A 169 -6.17 12.35 12.86
N ARG A 170 -5.39 11.27 12.85
CA ARG A 170 -4.60 10.78 14.00
C ARG A 170 -3.24 10.27 13.55
N ALA A 171 -2.26 10.31 14.44
CA ALA A 171 -0.98 9.66 14.22
C ALA A 171 -1.03 8.19 14.68
N LEU A 172 -0.51 7.30 13.84
CA LEU A 172 -0.31 5.89 14.13
C LEU A 172 1.19 5.65 14.23
N THR A 173 1.69 5.38 15.43
CA THR A 173 3.13 5.30 15.70
C THR A 173 3.57 3.91 16.16
N TRP A 174 4.75 3.50 15.70
CA TRP A 174 5.47 2.31 16.07
C TRP A 174 6.86 2.72 16.55
N ARG A 175 7.01 2.83 17.87
CA ARG A 175 8.26 3.26 18.52
C ARG A 175 9.09 2.03 18.90
N GLY A 176 10.38 2.07 18.61
CA GLY A 176 11.30 0.96 18.88
C GLY A 176 11.24 -0.18 17.84
N GLU A 177 11.71 -1.36 18.25
CA GLU A 177 11.59 -2.60 17.47
C GLU A 177 10.21 -3.21 17.69
N VAL A 178 9.38 -3.21 16.64
CA VAL A 178 8.02 -3.73 16.69
C VAL A 178 8.06 -5.26 16.76
N GLN A 179 7.64 -5.79 17.91
CA GLN A 179 7.55 -7.23 18.13
C GLN A 179 6.27 -7.81 17.54
N LYS A 180 6.24 -9.15 17.49
CA LYS A 180 5.09 -9.91 17.01
C LYS A 180 3.82 -9.57 17.80
N GLY A 181 2.80 -9.08 17.12
CA GLY A 181 1.49 -8.78 17.71
C GLY A 181 1.43 -7.46 18.45
N GLU A 182 2.50 -6.65 18.43
CA GLU A 182 2.43 -5.28 18.91
C GLU A 182 1.62 -4.41 17.94
N ASP A 183 0.69 -3.66 18.51
CA ASP A 183 -0.14 -2.71 17.77
C ASP A 183 0.50 -1.31 17.80
N TYR A 184 0.06 -0.43 16.91
CA TYR A 184 0.46 0.97 16.94
C TYR A 184 -0.16 1.71 18.11
N ALA A 185 0.54 2.73 18.60
CA ALA A 185 -0.08 3.74 19.44
C ALA A 185 -0.87 4.74 18.56
N VAL A 186 -2.03 5.15 19.05
CA VAL A 186 -2.83 6.22 18.45
C VAL A 186 -2.55 7.50 19.21
N GLU A 187 -1.96 8.47 18.52
CA GLU A 187 -1.52 9.75 19.07
C GLU A 187 -2.17 10.92 18.28
N GLU A 188 -2.05 12.14 18.81
CA GLU A 188 -2.41 13.34 18.05
C GLU A 188 -1.43 13.57 16.89
N VAL A 189 -1.89 14.25 15.84
CA VAL A 189 -1.04 14.60 14.70
C VAL A 189 0.08 15.53 15.20
N PRO A 190 1.36 15.22 14.93
CA PRO A 190 2.47 16.08 15.34
C PRO A 190 2.32 17.50 14.78
N ALA A 191 2.67 18.50 15.59
CA ALA A 191 2.46 19.91 15.25
C ALA A 191 3.19 20.31 13.96
N GLU A 192 4.36 19.74 13.71
CA GLU A 192 5.16 19.95 12.51
C GLU A 192 4.53 19.40 11.22
N LEU A 193 3.58 18.47 11.35
CA LEU A 193 2.82 17.89 10.23
C LEU A 193 1.39 18.42 10.14
N ALA A 194 0.93 19.24 11.09
CA ALA A 194 -0.46 19.69 11.17
C ALA A 194 -0.92 20.42 9.90
N ASP A 195 -0.16 21.41 9.44
CA ASP A 195 -0.50 22.21 8.24
C ASP A 195 -0.55 21.33 6.99
N ARG A 196 0.43 20.43 6.86
CA ARG A 196 0.49 19.52 5.71
C ARG A 196 -0.62 18.46 5.77
N ALA A 197 -0.92 17.94 6.95
CA ALA A 197 -2.03 17.02 7.14
C ALA A 197 -3.35 17.69 6.79
N ALA A 198 -3.56 18.96 7.15
CA ALA A 198 -4.74 19.73 6.77
C ALA A 198 -4.84 19.91 5.25
N GLU A 199 -3.74 20.28 4.57
CA GLU A 199 -3.70 20.43 3.11
C GLU A 199 -4.08 19.12 2.38
N TYR A 200 -3.46 18.00 2.76
CA TYR A 200 -3.77 16.71 2.12
C TYR A 200 -5.12 16.14 2.54
N ARG A 201 -5.60 16.45 3.74
CA ARG A 201 -6.96 16.16 4.20
C ARG A 201 -7.98 16.88 3.33
N GLU A 202 -7.79 18.17 3.04
CA GLU A 202 -8.69 18.94 2.17
C GLU A 202 -8.79 18.30 0.79
N LYS A 203 -7.65 17.98 0.16
CA LYS A 203 -7.59 17.26 -1.13
C LYS A 203 -8.30 15.90 -1.07
N LEU A 204 -8.17 15.17 0.04
CA LEU A 204 -8.85 13.90 0.25
C LEU A 204 -10.37 14.09 0.32
N ILE A 205 -10.84 15.07 1.09
CA ILE A 205 -12.26 15.37 1.25
C ILE A 205 -12.87 15.85 -0.07
N GLU A 206 -12.16 16.70 -0.81
CA GLU A 206 -12.57 17.14 -2.16
C GLU A 206 -12.76 15.96 -3.10
N ALA A 207 -11.76 15.06 -3.19
CA ALA A 207 -11.85 13.87 -4.03
C ALA A 207 -13.00 12.94 -3.62
N VAL A 208 -13.27 12.81 -2.31
CA VAL A 208 -14.40 12.03 -1.78
C VAL A 208 -15.74 12.69 -2.15
N ALA A 209 -15.83 14.01 -2.07
CA ALA A 209 -17.02 14.77 -2.40
C ALA A 209 -17.40 14.63 -3.89
N GLU A 210 -16.41 14.53 -4.79
CA GLU A 210 -16.61 14.26 -6.23
C GLU A 210 -17.31 12.91 -6.54
N THR A 211 -17.45 12.01 -5.55
CA THR A 211 -18.01 10.66 -5.78
C THR A 211 -19.53 10.57 -5.71
N ASP A 212 -20.19 11.62 -5.20
CA ASP A 212 -21.62 11.64 -4.94
C ASP A 212 -22.15 13.07 -4.85
N ASP A 213 -23.24 13.39 -5.55
CA ASP A 213 -23.82 14.74 -5.56
C ASP A 213 -24.17 15.24 -4.15
N ALA A 214 -24.65 14.37 -3.26
CA ALA A 214 -24.99 14.78 -1.89
C ALA A 214 -23.74 15.09 -1.05
N LEU A 215 -22.63 14.37 -1.29
CA LEU A 215 -21.35 14.66 -0.63
C LEU A 215 -20.74 15.96 -1.16
N MET A 216 -20.90 16.23 -2.47
CA MET A 216 -20.48 17.49 -3.09
C MET A 216 -21.26 18.69 -2.52
N GLU A 217 -22.59 18.58 -2.39
CA GLU A 217 -23.42 19.62 -1.78
C GLU A 217 -23.01 19.90 -0.33
N ALA A 218 -22.81 18.85 0.48
CA ALA A 218 -22.36 18.99 1.87
C ALA A 218 -20.99 19.69 1.96
N TYR A 219 -20.03 19.29 1.11
CA TYR A 219 -18.71 19.89 1.06
C TYR A 219 -18.75 21.39 0.68
N LEU A 220 -19.50 21.75 -0.38
CA LEU A 220 -19.66 23.15 -0.80
C LEU A 220 -20.43 23.99 0.24
N GLY A 221 -21.30 23.36 1.02
CA GLY A 221 -21.99 23.96 2.16
C GLY A 221 -21.11 24.20 3.39
N GLY A 222 -19.87 23.68 3.39
CA GLY A 222 -18.95 23.76 4.53
C GLY A 222 -19.26 22.76 5.64
N GLU A 223 -20.05 21.72 5.35
CA GLU A 223 -20.35 20.65 6.31
C GLU A 223 -19.20 19.63 6.37
N GLU A 224 -18.84 19.18 7.57
CA GLU A 224 -17.83 18.14 7.74
C GLU A 224 -18.40 16.76 7.39
N LEU A 225 -17.74 16.06 6.46
CA LEU A 225 -18.09 14.67 6.13
C LEU A 225 -17.76 13.72 7.29
N THR A 226 -18.70 12.83 7.60
CA THR A 226 -18.50 11.78 8.60
C THR A 226 -17.46 10.75 8.13
N LEU A 227 -16.85 10.03 9.07
CA LEU A 227 -15.88 8.95 8.75
C LEU A 227 -16.46 7.88 7.84
N ASP A 228 -17.74 7.53 8.00
CA ASP A 228 -18.40 6.52 7.17
C ASP A 228 -18.64 7.02 5.74
N GLN A 229 -19.00 8.29 5.57
CA GLN A 229 -19.09 8.92 4.25
C GLN A 229 -17.73 8.98 3.56
N ILE A 230 -16.66 9.34 4.28
CA ILE A 230 -15.30 9.37 3.75
C ILE A 230 -14.88 7.97 3.28
N LYS A 231 -15.06 6.94 4.11
CA LYS A 231 -14.74 5.55 3.75
C LYS A 231 -15.56 5.07 2.56
N HIS A 232 -16.83 5.44 2.49
CA HIS A 232 -17.70 5.10 1.37
C HIS A 232 -17.23 5.76 0.05
N GLY A 233 -16.88 7.04 0.09
CA GLY A 233 -16.34 7.74 -1.07
C GLY A 233 -15.00 7.17 -1.54
N ILE A 234 -14.08 6.87 -0.60
CA ILE A 234 -12.81 6.18 -0.93
C ILE A 234 -13.07 4.83 -1.60
N ARG A 235 -14.05 4.06 -1.11
CA ARG A 235 -14.43 2.78 -1.73
C ARG A 235 -14.96 2.98 -3.15
N LYS A 236 -15.80 3.99 -3.39
CA LYS A 236 -16.28 4.35 -4.75
C LYS A 236 -15.10 4.73 -5.65
N ILE A 237 -14.17 5.54 -5.17
CA ILE A 237 -12.95 5.96 -5.89
C ILE A 237 -12.15 4.74 -6.35
N VAL A 238 -11.86 3.80 -5.44
CA VAL A 238 -11.07 2.60 -5.75
C VAL A 238 -11.79 1.73 -6.77
N ASN A 239 -13.07 1.44 -6.55
CA ASN A 239 -13.84 0.56 -7.43
C ASN A 239 -14.03 1.14 -8.83
N ASN A 240 -14.16 2.47 -8.93
CA ASN A 240 -14.31 3.18 -10.21
C ASN A 240 -12.97 3.61 -10.82
N ARG A 241 -11.86 3.40 -10.11
CA ARG A 241 -10.49 3.71 -10.55
C ARG A 241 -10.30 5.18 -10.94
N THR A 242 -11.02 6.09 -10.27
CA THR A 242 -10.95 7.55 -10.51
C THR A 242 -9.73 8.19 -9.85
N ALA A 243 -9.27 7.59 -8.75
CA ALA A 243 -8.01 7.87 -8.08
C ALA A 243 -7.54 6.61 -7.34
N TYR A 244 -6.28 6.61 -6.91
CA TYR A 244 -5.63 5.45 -6.31
C TYR A 244 -5.13 5.80 -4.91
N PRO A 245 -5.79 5.32 -3.84
CA PRO A 245 -5.37 5.55 -2.47
C PRO A 245 -3.89 5.22 -2.26
N LEU A 246 -3.14 6.15 -1.69
CA LEU A 246 -1.71 6.04 -1.44
C LEU A 246 -1.46 5.97 0.07
N LEU A 247 -0.93 4.83 0.49
CA LEU A 247 -0.52 4.52 1.85
C LEU A 247 1.00 4.37 1.91
N CYS A 248 1.59 4.38 3.10
CA CYS A 248 3.03 4.20 3.24
C CYS A 248 3.42 3.41 4.48
N GLY A 249 4.61 2.82 4.44
CA GLY A 249 5.12 2.04 5.55
C GLY A 249 6.49 1.41 5.27
N SER A 250 6.90 0.56 6.19
CA SER A 250 8.06 -0.31 6.04
C SER A 250 7.65 -1.73 6.41
N ALA A 251 7.50 -2.57 5.39
CA ALA A 251 7.32 -3.99 5.57
C ALA A 251 8.52 -4.59 6.31
N PHE A 252 9.74 -4.11 6.06
CA PHE A 252 10.93 -4.61 6.76
C PHE A 252 10.89 -4.34 8.27
N LYS A 253 10.49 -3.13 8.67
CA LYS A 253 10.38 -2.71 10.08
C LYS A 253 9.02 -2.98 10.73
N ASN A 254 8.12 -3.68 10.05
CA ASN A 254 6.76 -3.98 10.53
C ASN A 254 5.86 -2.75 10.79
N LYS A 255 6.15 -1.59 10.16
CA LYS A 255 5.41 -0.34 10.40
C LYS A 255 4.48 -0.02 9.22
N GLY A 256 3.23 0.38 9.48
CA GLY A 256 2.27 0.74 8.43
C GLY A 256 1.61 -0.44 7.70
N MET A 257 1.87 -1.68 8.13
CA MET A 257 1.26 -2.87 7.51
C MET A 257 -0.20 -3.06 7.94
N GLN A 258 -0.51 -2.89 9.23
CA GLN A 258 -1.85 -3.06 9.78
C GLN A 258 -2.87 -2.06 9.21
N PRO A 259 -2.54 -0.77 9.00
CA PRO A 259 -3.47 0.15 8.35
C PRO A 259 -3.66 -0.08 6.85
N MET A 260 -2.72 -0.77 6.20
CA MET A 260 -2.85 -1.18 4.80
C MET A 260 -3.82 -2.36 4.64
N LEU A 261 -3.91 -3.23 5.66
CA LEU A 261 -4.84 -4.37 5.76
C LEU A 261 -6.26 -3.97 6.20
#